data_AF-A0AAE3KDS6-F1
#
_entry.id   AF-A0AAE3KDS6-F1
#
_cell.length_a   1.000
_cell.length_b   1.000
_cell.length_c   1.000
_cell.angle_alpha   90.00
_cell.angle_beta   90.00
_cell.angle_gamma   90.00
#
_symmetry.space_group_name_H-M   'P 1'
#
loop_
_entity.id
_entity.type
_entity.pdbx_description
1 polymer ?
#
loop_
_entity_poly.entity_id
_entity_poly.type
_entity_poly.pdbx_seq_one_letter_code
_entity_poly.pdbx_strand_id
1 'polypeptide(L)' 'MDTETTKLTIRLPRQDVEFAKTYAKAHGLTVTEVIDRYLRRMRALETHQPSPDLDFITGLIPADLDAEDEYRRHLTNKHT' A
#
# COMPACT_ATOMS: atom_id res chain seq x y z
N MET A 1 26.58 5.02 -5.53
CA MET A 1 26.09 3.65 -5.31
C MET A 1 25.47 3.21 -6.61
N ASP A 2 26.19 2.45 -7.44
CA ASP A 2 25.61 1.93 -8.68
C ASP A 2 24.44 1.02 -8.30
N THR A 3 23.25 1.38 -8.77
CA THR A 3 22.07 0.57 -8.56
C THR A 3 22.08 -0.52 -9.62
N GLU A 4 22.29 -1.77 -9.22
CA GLU A 4 22.25 -2.90 -10.14
C GLU A 4 20.85 -3.00 -10.76
N THR A 5 20.78 -3.06 -12.09
CA THR A 5 19.52 -3.17 -12.82
C THR A 5 19.49 -4.47 -13.61
N THR A 6 18.30 -5.08 -13.72
CA THR A 6 18.08 -6.30 -14.49
C THR A 6 16.89 -6.11 -15.42
N LYS A 7 16.98 -6.65 -16.64
CA LYS A 7 15.91 -6.56 -17.63
C LYS A 7 14.81 -7.58 -17.34
N LEU A 8 13.58 -7.10 -17.17
CA LEU A 8 12.38 -7.91 -17.07
C LEU A 8 11.56 -7.80 -18.35
N THR A 9 11.16 -8.93 -18.94
CA THR A 9 10.24 -8.98 -20.09
C THR A 9 8.97 -9.70 -19.69
N ILE A 10 7.83 -9.00 -19.71
CA ILE A 10 6.52 -9.55 -19.37
C ILE A 10 5.58 -9.48 -20.56
N ARG A 11 4.66 -10.45 -20.64
CA ARG A 11 3.55 -10.43 -21.60
C ARG A 11 2.33 -9.85 -20.91
N LEU A 12 1.74 -8.82 -21.51
CA LEU A 12 0.52 -8.18 -21.06
C LEU A 12 -0.46 -8.07 -22.22
N PRO A 13 -1.78 -7.98 -21.96
CA PRO A 13 -2.75 -7.62 -22.99
C PRO A 13 -2.33 -6.33 -23.70
N ARG A 14 -2.49 -6.29 -25.03
CA ARG A 14 -2.06 -5.15 -25.85
C ARG A 14 -2.66 -3.83 -25.35
N GLN A 15 -3.93 -3.85 -24.97
CA GLN A 15 -4.65 -2.68 -24.46
C GLN A 15 -3.99 -2.10 -23.20
N ASP A 16 -3.49 -2.95 -22.31
CA ASP A 16 -2.86 -2.52 -21.05
C ASP A 16 -1.48 -1.90 -21.30
N VAL A 17 -0.73 -2.45 -22.26
CA VAL A 17 0.56 -1.89 -22.70
C VAL A 17 0.37 -0.50 -23.30
N GLU A 18 -0.64 -0.32 -24.16
CA GLU A 18 -0.92 0.97 -24.79
C GLU A 18 -1.47 1.98 -23.78
N PHE A 19 -2.30 1.54 -22.84
CA PHE A 19 -2.74 2.36 -21.72
C PHE A 19 -1.54 2.85 -20.89
N ALA A 20 -0.64 1.95 -20.49
CA ALA A 20 0.53 2.30 -19.68
C ALA A 20 1.44 3.32 -20.38
N LYS A 21 1.67 3.17 -21.69
CA LYS A 21 2.43 4.15 -22.49
C LYS A 21 1.74 5.51 -22.53
N THR A 22 0.43 5.53 -22.76
CA THR A 22 -0.35 6.76 -22.85
C THR A 22 -0.38 7.50 -21.51
N TYR A 23 -0.62 6.77 -20.42
CA TYR A 23 -0.57 7.28 -19.06
C TYR A 23 0.82 7.88 -18.75
N ALA A 24 1.89 7.11 -18.98
CA ALA A 24 3.24 7.58 -18.72
C ALA A 24 3.53 8.90 -19.48
N LYS A 25 3.21 8.95 -20.78
CA LYS A 25 3.37 10.15 -21.60
C LYS A 25 2.56 11.34 -21.09
N ALA A 26 1.29 11.14 -20.74
CA ALA A 26 0.42 12.20 -20.22
C ALA A 26 0.93 12.80 -18.91
N HIS A 27 1.65 12.02 -18.11
CA HIS A 27 2.23 12.44 -16.84
C HIS A 27 3.72 12.81 -16.92
N GLY A 28 4.32 12.85 -18.13
CA GLY A 28 5.75 13.19 -18.31
C GLY A 28 6.71 12.13 -17.74
N LEU A 29 6.27 10.87 -17.69
CA LEU A 29 7.01 9.72 -17.15
C LEU A 29 7.29 8.70 -18.26
N THR A 30 8.22 7.80 -17.98
CA THR A 30 8.42 6.55 -18.71
C THR A 30 7.61 5.41 -18.09
N VAL A 31 7.30 4.37 -18.89
CA VAL A 31 6.64 3.16 -18.37
C VAL A 31 7.49 2.50 -17.28
N THR A 32 8.82 2.51 -17.42
CA THR A 32 9.75 2.01 -16.40
C THR A 32 9.59 2.74 -15.07
N GLU A 33 9.48 4.08 -15.07
CA GLU A 33 9.28 4.85 -13.84
C GLU A 33 7.91 4.59 -13.19
N VAL A 34 6.86 4.42 -13.99
CA VAL A 34 5.54 4.04 -13.47
C VAL A 34 5.63 2.70 -12.73
N ILE A 35 6.29 1.71 -13.32
CA ILE A 35 6.48 0.39 -12.72
C ILE A 35 7.40 0.46 -11.50
N ASP A 36 8.53 1.19 -11.55
CA ASP A 36 9.45 1.33 -10.42
C ASP A 36 8.77 1.97 -9.20
N ARG A 37 7.98 3.03 -9.41
CA ARG A 37 7.19 3.66 -8.34
C ARG A 37 6.19 2.69 -7.74
N TYR A 38 5.51 1.90 -8.56
CA TYR A 38 4.56 0.91 -8.08
C TYR A 38 5.25 -0.20 -7.27
N LEU A 39 6.40 -0.72 -7.73
CA LEU A 39 7.19 -1.71 -7.00
C LEU A 39 7.73 -1.17 -5.67
N ARG A 40 8.16 0.10 -5.63
CA ARG A 40 8.54 0.76 -4.36
C ARG A 40 7.37 0.85 -3.40
N ARG A 41 6.18 1.21 -3.90
CA ARG A 41 4.95 1.26 -3.09
C ARG A 41 4.57 -0.12 -2.57
N MET A 42 4.63 -1.16 -3.40
CA MET A 42 4.37 -2.55 -2.97
C MET A 42 5.31 -2.98 -1.85
N ARG A 43 6.63 -2.76 -2.01
CA ARG A 43 7.61 -3.06 -0.95
C ARG A 43 7.33 -2.28 0.32
N ALA A 44 6.97 -1.00 0.20
CA ALA A 44 6.59 -0.21 1.36
C ALA A 44 5.37 -0.85 2.06
N LEU A 45 4.33 -1.24 1.34
CA LEU A 45 3.16 -1.90 1.94
C LEU A 45 3.48 -3.25 2.59
N GLU A 46 4.40 -4.04 2.03
CA GLU A 46 4.85 -5.30 2.66
C GLU A 46 5.73 -5.07 3.90
N THR A 47 6.47 -3.97 3.95
CA THR A 47 7.39 -3.64 5.06
C THR A 47 6.71 -2.84 6.16
N HIS A 48 5.63 -2.12 5.83
CA HIS A 48 4.87 -1.34 6.80
C HIS A 48 3.85 -2.25 7.49
N GLN A 49 4.30 -2.89 8.57
CA GLN A 49 3.47 -2.90 9.77
C GLN A 49 3.21 -1.41 10.09
N PRO A 50 1.95 -0.95 10.08
CA PRO A 50 1.65 0.47 10.30
C PRO A 50 2.37 0.99 11.55
N SER A 51 2.87 2.23 11.49
CA SER A 51 3.38 2.86 12.71
C SER A 51 2.23 2.99 13.71
N PRO A 52 2.48 2.89 15.03
CA PRO A 52 1.41 2.98 16.04
C PRO A 52 0.50 4.21 15.88
N ASP A 53 1.08 5.32 15.40
CA ASP A 53 0.35 6.56 15.13
C ASP A 53 -0.63 6.44 13.95
N LEU A 54 -0.29 5.67 12.91
CA LEU A 54 -1.17 5.43 11.76
C LEU A 54 -2.28 4.42 12.10
N ASP A 55 -2.02 3.44 12.97
CA ASP A 55 -3.05 2.55 13.52
C ASP A 55 -4.10 3.32 14.32
N PHE A 56 -3.67 4.27 15.15
CA PHE A 56 -4.57 5.13 15.92
C PHE A 56 -5.48 5.98 15.01
N ILE A 57 -4.93 6.53 13.92
CA ILE A 57 -5.70 7.37 12.98
C ILE A 57 -6.66 6.54 12.12
N THR A 58 -6.24 5.34 11.70
CA THR A 58 -7.03 4.50 10.78
C THR A 58 -8.20 3.80 11.49
N GLY A 59 -8.19 3.72 12.82
CA GLY A 59 -9.29 3.14 13.60
C GLY A 59 -9.50 1.65 13.29
N LEU A 60 -8.46 0.97 12.79
CA LEU A 60 -8.52 -0.45 12.49
C LEU A 60 -8.54 -1.24 13.79
N ILE A 61 -9.59 -2.02 13.99
CA ILE A 61 -9.70 -2.94 15.11
C ILE A 61 -8.81 -4.16 14.81
N PRO A 62 -7.87 -4.53 15.70
CA PRO A 62 -7.07 -5.74 15.55
C PRO A 62 -7.97 -6.95 15.36
N ALA A 63 -7.62 -7.84 14.42
CA ALA A 63 -8.45 -9.00 14.08
C ALA A 63 -8.59 -10.02 15.23
N ASP A 64 -7.69 -9.97 16.21
CA ASP A 64 -7.66 -10.76 17.43
C ASP A 64 -8.38 -10.10 18.61
N LEU A 65 -8.88 -8.87 18.46
CA LEU A 65 -9.61 -8.17 19.51
C LEU A 65 -11.07 -8.61 19.56
N ASP A 66 -11.51 -9.12 20.71
CA ASP A 66 -12.94 -9.27 21.00
C ASP A 66 -13.56 -7.88 21.25
N ALA A 67 -14.14 -7.33 20.18
CA ALA A 67 -14.73 -6.00 20.19
C ALA A 67 -15.90 -5.88 21.18
N GLU A 68 -16.63 -6.96 21.44
CA GLU A 68 -17.80 -6.92 22.34
C GLU A 68 -17.35 -6.78 23.80
N ASP A 69 -16.33 -7.54 24.19
CA ASP A 69 -15.79 -7.48 25.55
C ASP A 69 -15.02 -6.19 25.84
N GLU A 70 -14.31 -5.62 24.86
CA GLU A 70 -13.71 -4.29 25.02
C GLU A 70 -14.75 -3.18 25.13
N TYR A 71 -15.83 -3.25 24.34
CA TYR A 71 -16.92 -2.28 24.42
C TYR A 71 -17.59 -2.28 25.80
N ARG A 72 -17.86 -3.47 26.36
CA ARG A 72 -18.41 -3.61 27.72
C ARG A 72 -17.48 -3.04 28.79
N ARG A 73 -16.17 -3.27 28.67
CA ARG A 73 -15.15 -2.68 29.56
C ARG A 73 -15.10 -1.17 29.47
N HIS A 74 -15.12 -0.61 28.26
CA HIS A 74 -15.16 0.83 28.05
C HIS A 74 -16.40 1.48 28.70
N LEU A 75 -17.59 0.87 28.54
CA LEU A 75 -18.82 1.36 29.17
C LEU A 75 -18.74 1.34 30.70
N THR A 76 -18.16 0.29 31.28
CA THR A 76 -17.97 0.20 32.73
C THR A 76 -17.05 1.30 33.26
N ASN A 77 -15.94 1.55 32.56
CA ASN A 77 -14.98 2.59 32.92
C ASN A 77 -15.52 4.02 32.73
N LYS A 78 -16.45 4.24 31.80
CA LYS A 78 -17.04 5.56 31.54
C LYS A 78 -18.11 5.95 32.56
N HIS A 79 -18.76 4.96 33.18
CA HIS A 79 -19.83 5.14 34.16
C HIS A 79 -19.36 5.05 35.62
N THR A 80 -18.05 5.07 35.84
CA THR A 80 -17.40 5.23 37.16
C THR A 80 -16.72 6.58 37.23
#